data_AF-A0A352XJD3-F1
#
_entry.id   AF-A0A352XJD3-F1
#
_cell.length_a   1.000
_cell.length_b   1.000
_cell.length_c   1.000
_cell.angle_alpha   90.00
_cell.angle_beta   90.00
_cell.angle_gamma   90.00
#
_symmetry.space_group_name_H-M   'P 1'
#
loop_
_entity.id
_entity.type
_entity.pdbx_description
1 polymer ?
#
loop_
_entity_poly.entity_id
_entity_poly.type
_entity_poly.pdbx_seq_one_letter_code
_entity_poly.pdbx_strand_id
1 'polypeptide(L)'
;MVEATLEKTGGLLRLAPCWVPRSFLQPGKRLKLHPDDLYAFGLNRGGIDERWFASTTEAANDNRVEDEGLSYVVVGNERFTLKDAVAECGAELIGNEIWEKYGKWPVYSKFFDNMGPIPHHMHQDAAQAALVGQEGKPESYYFPPQHNNVGNNFPYTFMGFEPGTTKEQVRECIANWNKGDNKILALSKAYKLEPGTG
;
A
#
# COMPACT_ATOMS: atom_id res chain seq x y z
N MET A 1 3.68 -25.19 12.36
CA MET A 1 2.27 -25.16 11.86
C MET A 1 2.20 -24.91 10.35
N VAL A 2 3.13 -24.12 9.82
CA VAL A 2 3.24 -23.78 8.39
C VAL A 2 3.45 -25.02 7.52
N GLU A 3 4.47 -25.84 7.80
CA GLU A 3 4.82 -27.05 7.02
C GLU A 3 3.64 -28.03 6.88
N ALA A 4 2.99 -28.38 8.00
CA ALA A 4 1.82 -29.24 8.00
C ALA A 4 0.66 -28.68 7.16
N THR A 5 0.52 -27.36 7.11
CA THR A 5 -0.48 -26.70 6.26
C THR A 5 -0.11 -26.83 4.80
N LEU A 6 1.15 -26.56 4.43
CA LEU A 6 1.65 -26.71 3.07
C LEU A 6 1.51 -28.14 2.56
N GLU A 7 1.87 -29.14 3.38
CA GLU A 7 1.71 -30.56 3.04
C GLU A 7 0.24 -30.89 2.75
N LYS A 8 -0.67 -30.46 3.63
CA LYS A 8 -2.12 -30.73 3.50
C LYS A 8 -2.74 -30.03 2.28
N THR A 9 -2.26 -28.85 1.90
CA THR A 9 -2.86 -28.05 0.82
C THR A 9 -2.15 -28.21 -0.53
N GLY A 10 -1.06 -28.99 -0.58
CA GLY A 10 -0.23 -29.11 -1.78
C GLY A 10 0.55 -27.82 -2.09
N GLY A 11 1.00 -27.11 -1.05
CA GLY A 11 1.86 -25.93 -1.18
C GLY A 11 1.13 -24.58 -1.16
N LEU A 12 -0.12 -24.52 -0.69
CA LEU A 12 -0.92 -23.29 -0.69
C LEU A 12 -1.21 -22.78 0.72
N LEU A 13 -0.88 -21.51 1.00
CA LEU A 13 -1.33 -20.80 2.19
C LEU A 13 -2.52 -19.88 1.84
N ARG A 14 -3.61 -19.99 2.61
CA ARG A 14 -4.80 -19.14 2.46
C ARG A 14 -4.68 -17.94 3.38
N LEU A 15 -4.71 -16.74 2.79
CA LEU A 15 -4.59 -15.49 3.54
C LEU A 15 -5.97 -14.87 3.82
N ALA A 16 -6.16 -14.37 5.03
CA ALA A 16 -7.27 -13.49 5.36
C ALA A 16 -7.09 -12.12 4.68
N PRO A 17 -8.17 -11.40 4.34
CA PRO A 17 -8.07 -10.00 3.93
C PRO A 17 -7.39 -9.15 5.02
N CYS A 18 -6.46 -8.29 4.62
CA CYS A 18 -5.77 -7.35 5.51
C CYS A 18 -6.27 -5.93 5.20
N TRP A 19 -7.06 -5.36 6.11
CA TRP A 19 -7.70 -4.05 5.95
C TRP A 19 -6.92 -2.99 6.69
N VAL A 20 -6.67 -1.84 6.05
CA VAL A 20 -5.91 -0.76 6.66
C VAL A 20 -6.67 0.56 6.47
N PRO A 21 -6.98 1.29 7.56
CA PRO A 21 -7.62 2.60 7.47
C PRO A 21 -6.61 3.72 7.27
N ARG A 22 -7.05 4.84 6.67
CA ARG A 22 -6.28 6.08 6.55
C ARG A 22 -7.09 7.28 7.04
N SER A 23 -6.51 8.02 7.97
CA SER A 23 -7.14 9.20 8.59
C SER A 23 -7.28 10.41 7.66
N PHE A 24 -6.52 10.44 6.57
CA PHE A 24 -6.44 11.57 5.63
C PHE A 24 -7.15 11.31 4.29
N LEU A 25 -7.84 10.17 4.15
CA LEU A 25 -8.48 9.77 2.90
C LEU A 25 -9.92 9.32 3.15
N GLN A 26 -10.73 9.42 2.08
CA GLN A 26 -12.11 8.97 2.07
C GLN A 26 -12.20 7.71 1.19
N PRO A 27 -12.83 6.63 1.68
CA PRO A 27 -12.88 5.37 0.94
C PRO A 27 -13.79 5.44 -0.27
N GLY A 28 -13.35 4.89 -1.40
CA GLY A 28 -14.07 4.86 -2.68
C GLY A 28 -15.15 3.77 -2.79
N LYS A 29 -15.28 2.91 -1.77
CA LYS A 29 -16.30 1.84 -1.63
C LYS A 29 -16.22 0.68 -2.65
N ARG A 30 -15.07 0.47 -3.29
CA ARG A 30 -14.76 -0.64 -4.22
C ARG A 30 -13.97 -1.79 -3.57
N LEU A 31 -13.58 -1.66 -2.31
CA LEU A 31 -12.96 -2.77 -1.53
C LEU A 31 -13.90 -3.92 -1.18
N LYS A 32 -15.19 -3.84 -1.56
CA LYS A 32 -16.23 -4.86 -1.31
C LYS A 32 -16.50 -5.13 0.17
N LEU A 33 -16.29 -4.12 1.02
CA LEU A 33 -16.74 -4.11 2.40
C LEU A 33 -18.25 -3.84 2.48
N HIS A 34 -18.90 -4.30 3.55
CA HIS A 34 -20.24 -3.81 3.86
C HIS A 34 -20.17 -2.29 4.12
N PRO A 35 -21.15 -1.47 3.68
CA PRO A 35 -21.10 -0.03 3.88
C PRO A 35 -20.92 0.42 5.34
N ASP A 36 -21.47 -0.35 6.29
CA ASP A 36 -21.34 -0.07 7.73
C ASP A 36 -19.93 -0.35 8.27
N ASP A 37 -19.13 -1.15 7.56
CA ASP A 37 -17.78 -1.54 7.98
C ASP A 37 -16.70 -0.57 7.47
N LEU A 38 -17.05 0.40 6.62
CA LEU A 38 -16.09 1.35 6.04
C LEU A 38 -15.28 2.12 7.09
N TYR A 39 -15.82 2.25 8.31
CA TYR A 39 -15.17 2.89 9.45
C TYR A 39 -15.10 1.96 10.67
N ALA A 40 -14.95 0.65 10.46
CA ALA A 40 -14.95 -0.35 11.54
C ALA A 40 -13.87 -0.10 12.61
N PHE A 41 -12.79 0.62 12.28
CA PHE A 41 -11.74 1.02 13.24
C PHE A 41 -12.07 2.31 14.00
N GLY A 42 -13.22 2.93 13.77
CA GLY A 42 -13.65 4.20 14.34
C GLY A 42 -13.26 5.40 13.49
N LEU A 43 -14.07 6.47 13.54
CA LEU A 43 -13.89 7.68 12.73
C LEU A 43 -12.53 8.36 12.95
N ASN A 44 -11.98 8.27 14.16
CA ASN A 44 -10.65 8.79 14.51
C ASN A 44 -9.51 8.05 13.81
N ARG A 45 -9.73 6.81 13.35
CA ARG A 45 -8.75 6.03 12.58
C ARG A 45 -8.88 6.25 11.07
N GLY A 46 -9.97 6.87 10.61
CA GLY A 46 -10.28 7.09 9.20
C GLY A 46 -11.02 5.92 8.55
N GLY A 47 -11.32 6.06 7.26
CA GLY A 47 -12.00 5.02 6.50
C GLY A 47 -11.04 3.94 6.01
N ILE A 48 -11.53 2.72 5.84
CA ILE A 48 -10.79 1.63 5.21
C ILE A 48 -10.76 1.85 3.69
N ASP A 49 -9.62 2.28 3.19
CA ASP A 49 -9.35 2.60 1.79
C ASP A 49 -8.19 1.76 1.22
N GLU A 50 -7.54 0.93 2.02
CA GLU A 50 -6.50 0.00 1.60
C GLU A 50 -6.81 -1.45 1.97
N ARG A 51 -6.55 -2.36 1.02
CA ARG A 51 -6.40 -3.80 1.26
C ARG A 51 -4.98 -4.24 0.93
N TRP A 52 -4.28 -4.82 1.90
CA TRP A 52 -2.92 -5.30 1.68
C TRP A 52 -2.92 -6.79 1.34
N PHE A 53 -2.06 -7.19 0.42
CA PHE A 53 -1.93 -8.58 -0.03
C PHE A 53 -0.60 -9.15 0.41
N ALA A 54 -0.64 -10.32 1.06
CA ALA A 54 0.55 -11.04 1.51
C ALA A 54 1.58 -10.12 2.21
N SER A 55 1.08 -9.25 3.08
CA SER A 55 1.92 -8.26 3.75
C SER A 55 2.58 -8.85 4.99
N THR A 56 3.88 -8.61 5.10
CA THR A 56 4.70 -8.82 6.30
C THR A 56 5.12 -7.50 6.94
N THR A 57 4.56 -6.39 6.48
CA THR A 57 4.88 -5.02 6.89
C THR A 57 3.80 -4.49 7.83
N GLU A 58 4.20 -3.82 8.90
CA GLU A 58 3.28 -3.16 9.82
C GLU A 58 2.84 -1.80 9.25
N ALA A 59 1.59 -1.41 9.50
CA ALA A 59 1.10 -0.10 9.13
C ALA A 59 1.84 1.00 9.90
N ALA A 60 2.20 2.09 9.21
CA ALA A 60 2.74 3.30 9.85
C ALA A 60 1.59 4.26 10.17
N ASN A 61 0.63 3.79 10.96
CA ASN A 61 -0.55 4.56 11.36
C ASN A 61 -0.45 4.95 12.83
N ASP A 62 -0.89 6.17 13.15
CA ASP A 62 -1.08 6.59 14.54
C ASP A 62 -2.15 5.73 15.22
N ASN A 63 -1.88 5.32 16.47
CA ASN A 63 -2.79 4.54 17.31
C ASN A 63 -3.28 3.23 16.66
N ARG A 64 -2.44 2.62 15.80
CA ARG A 64 -2.73 1.32 15.18
C ARG A 64 -2.85 0.19 16.20
N VAL A 65 -3.58 -0.86 15.81
CA VAL A 65 -3.49 -2.14 16.53
C VAL A 65 -2.16 -2.82 16.22
N GLU A 66 -1.74 -3.74 17.09
CA GLU A 66 -0.41 -4.37 17.06
C GLU A 66 -0.11 -5.07 15.73
N ASP A 67 -1.12 -5.74 15.16
CA ASP A 67 -1.04 -6.54 13.94
C ASP A 67 -1.49 -5.80 12.68
N GLU A 68 -1.79 -4.50 12.77
CA GLU A 68 -2.31 -3.74 11.63
C GLU A 68 -1.32 -3.73 10.47
N GLY A 69 -1.78 -4.16 9.29
CA GLY A 69 -0.94 -4.30 8.10
C GLY A 69 -0.32 -5.69 7.92
N LEU A 70 -0.36 -6.56 8.92
CA LEU A 70 0.12 -7.94 8.77
C LEU A 70 -0.99 -8.83 8.19
N SER A 71 -0.65 -9.59 7.15
CA SER A 71 -1.55 -10.59 6.59
C SER A 71 -1.51 -11.87 7.42
N TYR A 72 -2.68 -12.41 7.75
CA TYR A 72 -2.80 -13.69 8.46
C TYR A 72 -2.97 -14.85 7.49
N VAL A 73 -2.25 -15.94 7.71
CA VAL A 73 -2.55 -17.26 7.18
C VAL A 73 -3.64 -17.88 8.07
N VAL A 74 -4.67 -18.48 7.46
CA VAL A 74 -5.80 -19.09 8.16
C VAL A 74 -5.81 -20.61 7.95
N VAL A 75 -5.90 -21.35 9.04
CA VAL A 75 -5.93 -22.82 9.08
C VAL A 75 -7.08 -23.27 9.99
N GLY A 76 -8.24 -23.52 9.40
CA GLY A 76 -9.46 -23.80 10.18
C GLY A 76 -9.82 -22.60 11.07
N ASN A 77 -9.77 -22.80 12.39
CA ASN A 77 -10.03 -21.74 13.39
C ASN A 77 -8.75 -21.09 13.92
N GLU A 78 -7.58 -21.53 13.45
CA GLU A 78 -6.28 -20.99 13.85
C GLU A 78 -5.78 -20.00 12.81
N ARG A 79 -4.95 -19.06 13.26
CA ARG A 79 -4.28 -18.10 12.38
C ARG A 79 -2.92 -17.70 12.94
N PHE A 80 -2.00 -17.39 12.04
CA PHE A 80 -0.68 -16.86 12.34
C PHE A 80 -0.28 -15.85 11.24
N THR A 81 0.64 -14.94 11.54
CA THR A 81 1.01 -13.93 10.53
C THR A 81 1.88 -14.55 9.44
N LEU A 82 1.77 -14.04 8.21
CA LEU A 82 2.69 -14.41 7.13
C LEU A 82 4.13 -14.01 7.49
N LYS A 83 4.32 -12.94 8.27
CA LYS A 83 5.62 -12.51 8.78
C LYS A 83 6.26 -13.63 9.61
N ASP A 84 5.53 -14.20 10.56
CA ASP A 84 6.02 -15.32 11.38
C ASP A 84 6.27 -16.56 10.54
N ALA A 85 5.39 -16.87 9.59
CA ALA A 85 5.56 -18.01 8.70
C ALA A 85 6.85 -17.92 7.87
N VAL A 86 7.16 -16.72 7.35
CA VAL A 86 8.39 -16.45 6.61
C VAL A 86 9.61 -16.51 7.52
N ALA A 87 9.52 -16.00 8.75
CA ALA A 87 10.60 -16.06 9.72
C ALA A 87 10.92 -17.50 10.17
N GLU A 88 9.90 -18.36 10.31
CA GLU A 88 10.04 -19.77 10.71
C GLU A 88 10.60 -20.62 9.58
N CYS A 89 10.05 -20.52 8.35
CA CYS A 89 10.37 -21.43 7.26
C CYS A 89 11.42 -20.90 6.26
N GLY A 90 11.67 -19.59 6.25
CA GLY A 90 12.66 -18.96 5.38
C GLY A 90 12.57 -19.40 3.91
N ALA A 91 13.68 -19.94 3.40
CA ALA A 91 13.82 -20.38 2.02
C ALA A 91 12.85 -21.50 1.59
N GLU A 92 12.35 -22.32 2.51
CA GLU A 92 11.38 -23.37 2.17
C GLU A 92 10.04 -22.78 1.74
N LEU A 93 9.67 -21.61 2.28
CA LEU A 93 8.42 -20.94 1.96
C LEU A 93 8.54 -19.98 0.77
N ILE A 94 9.62 -19.19 0.70
CA ILE A 94 9.76 -18.11 -0.29
C ILE A 94 10.83 -18.39 -1.37
N GLY A 95 11.49 -19.53 -1.31
CA GLY A 95 12.56 -19.93 -2.22
C GLY A 95 13.94 -19.39 -1.82
N ASN A 96 14.99 -20.15 -2.19
CA ASN A 96 16.39 -19.81 -1.87
C ASN A 96 16.79 -18.43 -2.39
N GLU A 97 16.46 -18.09 -3.64
CA GLU A 97 16.88 -16.82 -4.24
C GLU A 97 16.35 -15.60 -3.47
N ILE A 98 15.07 -15.63 -3.07
CA ILE A 98 14.47 -14.53 -2.32
C ILE A 98 15.05 -14.47 -0.90
N TRP A 99 15.18 -15.63 -0.24
CA TRP A 99 15.68 -15.69 1.12
C TRP A 99 17.15 -15.26 1.22
N GLU A 100 18.02 -15.75 0.36
CA GLU A 100 19.44 -15.37 0.32
C GLU A 100 19.62 -13.88 0.03
N LYS A 101 18.79 -13.32 -0.86
CA LYS A 101 18.91 -11.92 -1.28
C LYS A 101 18.34 -10.93 -0.27
N TYR A 102 17.18 -11.23 0.32
CA TYR A 102 16.43 -10.27 1.13
C TYR A 102 16.26 -10.67 2.59
N GLY A 103 16.40 -11.96 2.93
CA GLY A 103 16.18 -12.48 4.29
C GLY A 103 14.76 -12.28 4.82
N LYS A 104 13.81 -11.95 3.93
CA LYS A 104 12.42 -11.61 4.24
C LYS A 104 11.57 -11.74 2.98
N TRP A 105 10.26 -11.64 3.14
CA TRP A 105 9.34 -11.45 2.02
C TRP A 105 9.44 -9.99 1.51
N PRO A 106 9.96 -9.75 0.29
CA PRO A 106 10.26 -8.40 -0.18
C PRO A 106 9.08 -7.76 -0.93
N VAL A 107 8.00 -8.50 -1.16
CA VAL A 107 6.87 -8.02 -1.97
C VAL A 107 5.89 -7.29 -1.08
N TYR A 108 5.54 -6.08 -1.49
CA TYR A 108 4.53 -5.28 -0.82
C TYR A 108 3.49 -4.82 -1.83
N SER A 109 2.32 -5.46 -1.79
CA SER A 109 1.23 -5.21 -2.73
C SER A 109 -0.03 -4.76 -2.02
N LYS A 110 -0.72 -3.81 -2.63
CA LYS A 110 -1.90 -3.16 -2.09
C LYS A 110 -2.94 -2.94 -3.16
N PHE A 111 -4.20 -3.01 -2.76
CA PHE A 111 -5.30 -2.42 -3.49
C PHE A 111 -5.75 -1.15 -2.76
N PHE A 112 -5.58 -0.02 -3.42
CA PHE A 112 -6.02 1.30 -2.96
C PHE A 112 -7.38 1.65 -3.55
N ASP A 113 -8.23 2.25 -2.74
CA ASP A 113 -9.55 2.70 -3.15
C ASP A 113 -9.91 4.03 -2.48
N ASN A 114 -9.39 5.10 -3.06
CA ASN A 114 -9.54 6.46 -2.53
C ASN A 114 -10.54 7.22 -3.39
N MET A 115 -11.52 7.89 -2.77
CA MET A 115 -12.53 8.68 -3.48
C MET A 115 -11.92 9.92 -4.17
N GLY A 116 -10.77 10.40 -3.71
CA GLY A 116 -10.03 11.54 -4.25
C GLY A 116 -8.52 11.30 -4.35
N PRO A 117 -7.76 12.30 -4.83
CA PRO A 117 -6.31 12.19 -4.94
C PRO A 117 -5.64 12.11 -3.56
N ILE A 118 -4.53 11.39 -3.50
CA ILE A 118 -3.64 11.34 -2.34
C ILE A 118 -2.64 12.51 -2.37
N PRO A 119 -2.01 12.88 -1.23
CA PRO A 119 -1.01 13.94 -1.21
C PRO A 119 0.08 13.74 -2.27
N HIS A 120 0.52 14.81 -2.92
CA HIS A 120 1.63 14.76 -3.88
C HIS A 120 2.92 14.41 -3.12
N HIS A 121 3.58 13.32 -3.50
CA HIS A 121 4.73 12.78 -2.77
C HIS A 121 5.75 12.17 -3.73
N MET A 122 6.91 11.82 -3.19
CA MET A 122 7.96 11.10 -3.91
C MET A 122 8.46 9.93 -3.07
N HIS A 123 9.05 8.94 -3.76
CA HIS A 123 9.80 7.88 -3.13
C HIS A 123 11.29 8.05 -3.41
N GLN A 124 12.08 7.82 -2.38
CA GLN A 124 13.53 7.85 -2.45
C GLN A 124 14.03 6.63 -3.23
N ASP A 125 15.06 6.86 -4.03
CA ASP A 125 15.86 5.75 -4.56
C ASP A 125 16.69 5.09 -3.45
N ALA A 126 17.35 3.98 -3.77
CA ALA A 126 18.13 3.23 -2.79
C ALA A 126 19.28 4.07 -2.17
N ALA A 127 19.93 4.93 -2.95
CA ALA A 127 21.03 5.75 -2.45
C ALA A 127 20.53 6.85 -1.49
N GLN A 128 19.39 7.46 -1.79
CA GLN A 128 18.73 8.48 -0.96
C GLN A 128 18.15 7.87 0.32
N ALA A 129 17.49 6.71 0.24
CA ALA A 129 16.89 6.04 1.39
C ALA A 129 17.97 5.56 2.38
N ALA A 130 19.13 5.11 1.88
CA ALA A 130 20.25 4.67 2.72
C ALA A 130 20.79 5.78 3.63
N LEU A 131 20.66 7.06 3.23
CA LEU A 131 21.09 8.21 4.05
C LEU A 131 20.32 8.32 5.39
N VAL A 132 19.15 7.69 5.48
CA VAL A 132 18.29 7.66 6.68
C VAL A 132 18.06 6.24 7.19
N GLY A 133 18.87 5.27 6.74
CA GLY A 133 18.75 3.87 7.16
C GLY A 133 17.45 3.19 6.70
N GLN A 134 16.86 3.65 5.61
CA GLN A 134 15.63 3.09 5.03
C GLN A 134 15.91 2.40 3.69
N GLU A 135 14.97 1.58 3.23
CA GLU A 135 14.99 0.97 1.90
C GLU A 135 14.32 1.90 0.88
N GLY A 136 14.83 1.87 -0.36
CA GLY A 136 14.16 2.54 -1.48
C GLY A 136 12.78 1.94 -1.74
N LYS A 137 11.85 2.75 -2.25
CA LYS A 137 10.48 2.31 -2.52
C LYS A 137 10.12 2.49 -4.00
N PRO A 138 10.72 1.70 -4.92
CA PRO A 138 10.21 1.64 -6.28
C PRO A 138 8.79 1.07 -6.25
N GLU A 139 7.90 1.64 -7.04
CA GLU A 139 6.52 1.16 -7.14
C GLU A 139 6.02 1.21 -8.57
N SER A 140 5.02 0.38 -8.84
CA SER A 140 4.26 0.37 -10.08
C SER A 140 2.77 0.27 -9.74
N TYR A 141 1.95 0.76 -10.66
CA TYR A 141 0.51 0.71 -10.54
C TYR A 141 -0.04 -0.22 -11.60
N TYR A 142 -1.17 -0.85 -11.30
CA TYR A 142 -1.99 -1.53 -12.28
C TYR A 142 -3.44 -1.22 -11.94
N PHE A 143 -4.25 -0.91 -12.94
CA PHE A 143 -5.66 -0.56 -12.78
C PHE A 143 -6.56 -1.74 -13.22
N PRO A 144 -6.72 -2.79 -12.41
CA PRO A 144 -7.43 -4.00 -12.82
C PRO A 144 -8.90 -3.72 -13.17
N PRO A 145 -9.39 -4.06 -14.38
CA PRO A 145 -10.78 -3.84 -14.77
C PRO A 145 -11.79 -4.50 -13.83
N GLN A 146 -11.45 -5.66 -13.26
CA GLN A 146 -12.31 -6.45 -12.38
C GLN A 146 -12.54 -5.79 -11.01
N HIS A 147 -11.70 -4.83 -10.63
CA HIS A 147 -11.83 -4.07 -9.39
C HIS A 147 -12.17 -2.60 -9.60
N ASN A 148 -12.27 -2.14 -10.86
CA ASN A 148 -12.59 -0.77 -11.25
C ASN A 148 -13.87 -0.73 -12.09
N ASN A 149 -14.96 -1.30 -11.56
CA ASN A 149 -16.27 -1.33 -12.23
C ASN A 149 -16.97 0.04 -12.29
N VAL A 150 -16.54 0.98 -11.44
CA VAL A 150 -16.98 2.38 -11.43
C VAL A 150 -15.78 3.30 -11.25
N GLY A 151 -15.79 4.42 -11.97
CA GLY A 151 -14.79 5.49 -11.82
C GLY A 151 -15.16 6.45 -10.69
N ASN A 152 -14.15 7.03 -10.05
CA ASN A 152 -14.33 8.14 -9.10
C ASN A 152 -14.48 9.48 -9.83
N ASN A 153 -14.85 10.53 -9.10
CA ASN A 153 -15.15 11.85 -9.67
C ASN A 153 -14.02 12.46 -10.51
N PHE A 154 -12.76 12.14 -10.20
CA PHE A 154 -11.59 12.63 -10.94
C PHE A 154 -10.54 11.50 -11.07
N PRO A 155 -10.68 10.60 -12.06
CA PRO A 155 -9.81 9.44 -12.21
C PRO A 155 -8.52 9.83 -12.94
N TYR A 156 -7.74 10.73 -12.34
CA TYR A 156 -6.44 11.16 -12.84
C TYR A 156 -5.37 10.93 -11.77
N THR A 157 -4.16 10.62 -12.20
CA THR A 157 -2.97 10.65 -11.34
C THR A 157 -2.08 11.82 -11.72
N PHE A 158 -1.40 12.40 -10.74
CA PHE A 158 -0.39 13.43 -10.97
C PHE A 158 0.99 12.78 -10.91
N MET A 159 1.72 12.79 -12.01
CA MET A 159 3.02 12.12 -12.12
C MET A 159 4.05 13.07 -12.74
N GLY A 160 5.09 13.38 -11.97
CA GLY A 160 6.11 14.33 -12.40
C GLY A 160 5.59 15.76 -12.53
N PHE A 161 6.45 16.62 -13.07
CA PHE A 161 6.18 18.04 -13.30
C PHE A 161 6.06 18.36 -14.78
N GLU A 162 5.37 19.45 -15.10
CA GLU A 162 5.29 19.97 -16.47
C GLU A 162 6.68 20.33 -17.00
N PRO A 163 6.96 20.10 -18.30
CA PRO A 163 8.22 20.50 -18.92
C PRO A 163 8.51 21.99 -18.71
N GLY A 164 9.71 22.31 -18.25
CA GLY A 164 10.12 23.68 -17.92
C GLY A 164 9.97 24.05 -16.44
N THR A 165 9.36 23.19 -15.60
CA THR A 165 9.36 23.38 -14.14
C THR A 165 10.78 23.39 -13.60
N THR A 166 11.12 24.41 -12.82
CA THR A 166 12.45 24.57 -12.21
C THR A 166 12.48 24.04 -10.77
N LYS A 167 13.69 23.72 -10.26
CA LYS A 167 13.87 23.32 -8.87
C LYS A 167 13.48 24.43 -7.90
N GLU A 168 13.70 25.68 -8.27
CA GLU A 168 13.38 26.86 -7.49
C GLU A 168 11.88 27.00 -7.28
N GLN A 169 11.07 26.77 -8.33
CA GLN A 169 9.60 26.76 -8.21
C GLN A 169 9.11 25.66 -7.27
N VAL A 170 9.66 24.45 -7.40
CA VAL A 170 9.31 23.32 -6.52
C VAL A 170 9.69 23.62 -5.05
N ARG A 171 10.87 24.21 -4.82
CA ARG A 171 11.30 24.64 -3.48
C ARG A 171 10.39 25.71 -2.90
N GLU A 172 9.93 26.66 -3.70
CA GLU A 172 8.98 27.69 -3.26
C GLU A 172 7.64 27.07 -2.83
N CYS A 173 7.10 26.13 -3.62
CA CYS A 173 5.92 25.36 -3.24
C CYS A 173 6.13 24.68 -1.88
N ILE A 174 7.23 23.95 -1.70
CA ILE A 174 7.52 23.26 -0.43
C ILE A 174 7.65 24.26 0.73
N ALA A 175 8.33 25.40 0.54
CA ALA A 175 8.47 26.44 1.54
C ALA A 175 7.13 27.10 1.95
N ASN A 176 6.12 27.02 1.09
CA ASN A 176 4.77 27.52 1.34
C ASN A 176 3.86 26.53 2.08
N TRP A 177 4.40 25.44 2.64
CA TRP A 177 3.65 24.39 3.37
C TRP A 177 2.59 24.91 4.35
N ASN A 178 2.95 25.88 5.20
CA ASN A 178 2.05 26.44 6.22
C ASN A 178 1.29 27.70 5.75
N LYS A 179 1.24 27.96 4.43
CA LYS A 179 0.58 29.15 3.85
C LYS A 179 -0.73 28.81 3.12
N GLY A 180 -1.29 27.63 3.35
CA GLY A 180 -2.48 27.13 2.67
C GLY A 180 -2.13 26.22 1.49
N ASP A 181 -2.82 26.39 0.36
CA ASP A 181 -2.49 25.65 -0.86
C ASP A 181 -1.10 26.04 -1.38
N ASN A 182 -0.18 25.09 -1.31
CA ASN A 182 1.23 25.26 -1.65
C ASN A 182 1.50 25.36 -3.17
N LYS A 183 0.47 25.14 -4.01
CA LYS A 183 0.51 25.23 -5.48
C LYS A 183 1.36 24.18 -6.18
N ILE A 184 1.80 23.11 -5.51
CA ILE A 184 2.61 22.05 -6.14
C ILE A 184 1.88 21.42 -7.35
N LEU A 185 0.55 21.23 -7.25
CA LEU A 185 -0.26 20.67 -8.33
C LEU A 185 -0.34 21.57 -9.56
N ALA A 186 -0.08 22.88 -9.44
CA ALA A 186 0.00 23.78 -10.59
C ALA A 186 1.26 23.55 -11.43
N LEU A 187 2.27 22.87 -10.85
CA LEU A 187 3.49 22.45 -11.54
C LEU A 187 3.40 21.00 -12.01
N SER A 188 2.46 20.21 -11.49
CA SER A 188 2.37 18.77 -11.73
C SER A 188 1.61 18.43 -13.00
N LYS A 189 2.01 17.34 -13.66
CA LYS A 189 1.32 16.84 -14.85
C LYS A 189 0.29 15.77 -14.49
N ALA A 190 -0.93 15.92 -14.99
CA ALA A 190 -2.02 14.98 -14.77
C ALA A 190 -2.17 13.99 -15.93
N TYR A 191 -2.42 12.72 -15.60
CA TYR A 191 -2.65 11.63 -16.53
C TYR A 191 -3.98 10.96 -16.20
N LYS A 192 -4.83 10.78 -17.20
CA LYS A 192 -6.08 10.05 -17.04
C LYS A 192 -5.78 8.59 -16.74
N LEU A 193 -6.47 8.02 -15.75
CA LEU A 193 -6.38 6.61 -15.41
C LEU A 193 -7.32 5.79 -16.31
N GLU A 194 -6.78 4.74 -16.90
CA GLU A 194 -7.52 3.83 -17.78
C GLU A 194 -7.48 2.40 -17.25
N PRO A 195 -8.63 1.76 -16.98
CA PRO A 195 -8.63 0.35 -16.58
C PRO A 195 -7.89 -0.53 -17.58
N GLY A 196 -7.09 -1.48 -17.06
CA GLY A 196 -6.24 -2.36 -17.83
C GLY A 196 -4.83 -1.81 -18.12
N THR A 197 -4.55 -0.56 -17.73
CA THR A 197 -3.23 0.07 -17.84
C THR A 197 -2.47 0.04 -16.50
N GLY A 198 -1.21 0.49 -16.52
CA GLY A 198 -0.28 0.45 -15.40
C GLY A 198 1.16 0.60 -15.85
#